data_AF-A0AA86TI26-F1
#
_entry.id   AF-A0AA86TI26-F1
#
_cell.length_a   1.000
_cell.length_b   1.000
_cell.length_c   1.000
_cell.angle_alpha   90.00
_cell.angle_beta   90.00
_cell.angle_gamma   90.00
#
_symmetry.space_group_name_H-M   'P 1'
#
loop_
_entity.id
_entity.type
_entity.pdbx_description
1 polymer ?
#
loop_
_entity_poly.entity_id
_entity_poly.type
_entity_poly.pdbx_seq_one_letter_code
_entity_poly.pdbx_strand_id
1 'polypeptide(L)'
;MVSRGSYGSISLMTGRFHARKLSPRVITFYTMFIFSFSILVFLLYVRNISDDEDPRHPVLSQQFISHQVPELHVPYKKELWDSPFNHGLHQCVEPTAKYKAAKGFDRYLTVRSNGGLNQMRTGISDMVAVAHIMNATLVIPQLDKRSFWKDSSVFSDIFDELHFIESLKGDIRIVSELPKNLEGIPRARKHFTSWSGFGYYVDMRRLWSEYQVIHVAKSDSRLANNDLPLDIQRLRCRAMYHALQFSPPIENLGKVWLLFSGVISILNVLQNYYVYIMNLVIDKMMME
;
A
#
# COMPACT_ATOMS: atom_id res chain seq x y z
N MET A 1 -67.71 -32.73 -58.98
CA MET A 1 -68.03 -31.40 -58.40
C MET A 1 -68.40 -31.61 -56.95
N VAL A 2 -67.44 -31.41 -56.04
CA VAL A 2 -67.59 -31.57 -54.59
C VAL A 2 -67.63 -30.17 -54.01
N SER A 3 -68.78 -29.77 -53.46
CA SER A 3 -68.95 -28.50 -52.74
C SER A 3 -68.75 -28.79 -51.25
N ARG A 4 -67.77 -28.13 -50.62
CA ARG A 4 -67.39 -28.34 -49.23
C ARG A 4 -67.64 -27.07 -48.42
N GLY A 5 -68.22 -27.30 -47.25
CA GLY A 5 -68.72 -26.35 -46.26
C GLY A 5 -67.78 -25.24 -45.81
N SER A 6 -68.44 -24.15 -45.45
CA SER A 6 -67.99 -23.01 -44.66
C SER A 6 -67.37 -23.42 -43.32
N TYR A 7 -66.22 -22.84 -43.00
CA TYR A 7 -65.71 -22.69 -41.63
C TYR A 7 -65.13 -21.27 -41.51
N GLY A 8 -65.72 -20.47 -40.62
CA GLY A 8 -65.25 -19.13 -40.31
C GLY A 8 -63.94 -19.17 -39.51
N SER A 9 -62.96 -18.37 -39.92
CA SER A 9 -61.77 -18.08 -39.13
C SER A 9 -61.99 -16.80 -38.32
N ILE A 10 -61.95 -16.94 -36.99
CA ILE A 10 -61.89 -15.83 -36.05
C ILE A 10 -60.47 -15.26 -36.11
N SER A 11 -60.39 -13.95 -36.31
CA SER A 11 -59.19 -13.13 -36.34
C SER A 11 -58.42 -13.17 -35.02
N LEU A 12 -57.20 -13.70 -35.01
CA LEU A 12 -56.24 -13.51 -33.92
C LEU A 12 -55.39 -12.26 -34.22
N MET A 13 -55.68 -11.15 -33.54
CA MET A 13 -54.87 -9.93 -33.61
C MET A 13 -53.54 -10.16 -32.91
N THR A 14 -52.48 -10.45 -33.67
CA THR A 14 -51.11 -10.41 -33.18
C THR A 14 -50.66 -8.96 -33.06
N GLY A 15 -50.67 -8.40 -31.85
CA GLY A 15 -50.03 -7.12 -31.55
C GLY A 15 -48.51 -7.23 -31.69
N ARG A 16 -47.93 -6.61 -32.71
CA ARG A 16 -46.47 -6.47 -32.85
C ARG A 16 -45.99 -5.39 -31.89
N PHE A 17 -45.35 -5.76 -30.78
CA PHE A 17 -44.56 -4.82 -30.00
C PHE A 17 -43.28 -4.46 -30.78
N HIS A 18 -43.28 -3.27 -31.39
CA HIS A 18 -42.07 -2.67 -31.93
C HIS A 18 -41.29 -1.98 -30.78
N ALA A 19 -40.28 -2.66 -30.25
CA ALA A 19 -39.19 -1.97 -29.54
C ALA A 19 -38.54 -0.99 -30.52
N ARG A 20 -38.72 0.32 -30.28
CA ARG A 20 -38.15 1.38 -31.13
C ARG A 20 -36.63 1.28 -31.06
N LYS A 21 -36.00 0.67 -32.07
CA LYS A 21 -34.54 0.62 -32.19
C LYS A 21 -34.01 2.05 -32.22
N LEU A 22 -33.30 2.44 -31.16
CA LEU A 22 -32.67 3.75 -31.08
C LEU A 22 -31.70 3.90 -32.26
N SER A 23 -31.79 4.99 -33.00
CA SER A 23 -30.95 5.23 -34.17
C SER A 23 -29.47 5.13 -33.79
N PRO A 24 -28.61 4.46 -34.61
CA PRO A 24 -27.19 4.32 -34.33
C PRO A 24 -26.51 5.66 -34.03
N ARG A 25 -26.97 6.75 -34.67
CA ARG A 25 -26.46 8.11 -34.43
C ARG A 25 -26.72 8.57 -33.00
N VAL A 26 -27.90 8.28 -32.46
CA VAL A 26 -28.30 8.67 -31.10
C VAL A 26 -27.44 7.93 -30.07
N ILE A 27 -27.19 6.64 -30.30
CA ILE A 27 -26.30 5.85 -29.44
C ILE A 27 -24.88 6.44 -29.45
N THR A 28 -24.32 6.75 -30.62
CA THR A 28 -23.00 7.37 -30.74
C THR A 28 -22.92 8.72 -30.02
N PHE A 29 -23.97 9.55 -30.11
CA PHE A 29 -24.03 10.82 -29.39
C PHE A 29 -24.00 10.62 -27.87
N TYR A 30 -24.78 9.69 -27.32
CA TYR A 30 -24.78 9.42 -25.88
C TYR A 30 -23.45 8.83 -25.40
N THR A 31 -22.83 7.92 -26.17
CA THR A 31 -21.52 7.37 -25.81
C THR A 31 -20.44 8.45 -25.80
N MET A 32 -20.43 9.35 -26.79
CA MET A 32 -19.48 10.47 -26.83
C MET A 32 -19.72 11.47 -25.70
N PHE A 33 -20.97 11.75 -25.37
CA PHE A 33 -21.34 12.64 -24.28
C PHE A 33 -20.95 12.06 -22.91
N ILE A 34 -21.22 10.78 -22.66
CA ILE A 34 -20.83 10.10 -21.42
C ILE A 34 -19.30 10.08 -21.30
N PHE A 35 -18.58 9.82 -22.40
CA PHE A 35 -17.13 9.81 -22.40
C PHE A 35 -16.54 11.20 -22.16
N SER A 36 -17.07 12.25 -22.79
CA SER A 36 -16.61 13.63 -22.57
C SER A 36 -16.93 14.13 -21.16
N PHE A 37 -18.11 13.80 -20.63
CA PHE A 37 -18.49 14.13 -19.26
C PHE A 37 -17.59 13.44 -18.24
N SER A 38 -17.25 12.17 -18.47
CA SER A 38 -16.33 11.41 -17.61
C SER A 38 -14.92 12.02 -17.62
N ILE A 39 -14.44 12.46 -18.78
CA ILE A 39 -13.16 13.19 -18.90
C ILE A 39 -13.23 14.53 -18.18
N LEU A 40 -14.33 15.28 -18.31
CA LEU A 40 -14.50 16.57 -17.65
C LEU A 40 -14.50 16.42 -16.13
N VAL A 41 -15.24 15.46 -15.58
CA VAL A 41 -15.26 15.17 -14.13
C VAL A 41 -13.87 14.77 -13.65
N PHE A 42 -13.15 13.95 -14.42
CA PHE A 42 -11.77 13.58 -14.10
C PHE A 42 -10.84 14.79 -14.06
N LEU A 43 -10.90 15.68 -15.06
CA LEU A 43 -10.05 16.88 -15.12
C LEU A 43 -10.37 17.89 -14.01
N LEU A 44 -11.66 18.07 -13.68
CA LEU A 44 -12.08 18.92 -12.56
C LEU A 44 -11.62 18.34 -11.22
N TYR A 45 -11.66 17.02 -11.06
CA TYR A 45 -11.20 16.34 -9.85
C TYR A 45 -9.68 16.41 -9.70
N VAL A 46 -8.91 16.17 -10.77
CA VAL A 46 -7.43 16.29 -10.75
C VAL A 46 -7.02 17.73 -10.41
N ARG A 47 -7.73 18.73 -10.95
CA ARG A 47 -7.49 20.13 -10.60
C ARG A 47 -7.73 20.42 -9.13
N ASN A 48 -8.76 19.81 -8.53
CA ASN A 48 -9.07 19.98 -7.10
C ASN A 48 -8.03 19.35 -6.16
N ILE A 49 -7.28 18.33 -6.62
CA ILE A 49 -6.17 17.74 -5.85
C ILE A 49 -4.94 18.66 -5.84
N SER A 50 -4.73 19.47 -6.88
CA SER A 50 -3.59 20.38 -6.96
C SER A 50 -3.68 21.59 -6.02
N ASP A 51 -4.84 21.85 -5.43
CA ASP A 51 -5.07 23.02 -4.55
C ASP A 51 -4.91 22.71 -3.04
N ASP A 52 -4.54 21.48 -2.64
CA ASP A 52 -4.53 21.04 -1.23
C ASP A 52 -3.10 20.93 -0.63
N GLU A 53 -2.24 21.92 -0.89
CA GLU A 53 -0.88 22.02 -0.33
C GLU A 53 -0.79 23.18 0.71
N ASP A 54 -1.24 22.98 1.98
CA ASP A 54 -0.63 23.45 3.26
C ASP A 54 -1.51 23.14 4.53
N PRO A 55 -1.04 23.21 5.81
CA PRO A 55 -1.19 22.09 6.74
C PRO A 55 -1.96 22.45 8.05
N ARG A 56 -2.70 21.48 8.61
CA ARG A 56 -2.94 21.35 10.07
C ARG A 56 -3.74 20.08 10.38
N HIS A 57 -3.09 19.08 10.95
CA HIS A 57 -3.75 17.95 11.60
C HIS A 57 -4.27 18.36 12.99
N PRO A 58 -5.53 18.05 13.35
CA PRO A 58 -5.91 17.92 14.74
C PRO A 58 -5.64 16.49 15.22
N VAL A 59 -4.82 16.42 16.26
CA VAL A 59 -4.66 15.31 17.19
C VAL A 59 -6.03 14.98 17.81
N LEU A 60 -6.44 13.72 17.81
CA LEU A 60 -7.52 13.26 18.70
C LEU A 60 -7.00 12.18 19.64
N SER A 61 -6.82 12.60 20.89
CA SER A 61 -6.43 11.78 22.02
C SER A 61 -7.68 11.22 22.72
N GLN A 62 -7.57 9.95 23.13
CA GLN A 62 -8.18 9.28 24.28
C GLN A 62 -9.71 9.15 24.42
N GLN A 63 -10.18 7.89 24.57
CA GLN A 63 -10.67 7.41 25.87
C GLN A 63 -10.83 5.87 25.93
N PHE A 64 -10.25 5.29 26.99
CA PHE A 64 -10.39 3.91 27.47
C PHE A 64 -11.76 3.70 28.17
N ILE A 65 -12.30 2.47 28.21
CA ILE A 65 -12.86 1.80 29.42
C ILE A 65 -13.03 0.26 29.20
N SER A 66 -12.38 -0.48 30.11
CA SER A 66 -12.58 -1.79 30.79
C SER A 66 -13.68 -2.84 30.46
N HIS A 67 -13.23 -4.11 30.35
CA HIS A 67 -13.70 -5.45 30.82
C HIS A 67 -15.19 -5.93 30.88
N GLN A 68 -15.50 -7.09 30.26
CA GLN A 68 -15.94 -8.42 30.83
C GLN A 68 -16.53 -9.38 29.72
N VAL A 69 -16.52 -10.71 29.94
CA VAL A 69 -16.75 -11.88 29.01
C VAL A 69 -17.83 -12.81 29.63
N PRO A 70 -18.50 -13.84 29.00
CA PRO A 70 -18.93 -14.19 27.61
C PRO A 70 -20.45 -14.55 27.46
N GLU A 71 -21.01 -14.64 26.24
CA GLU A 71 -21.57 -15.91 25.65
C GLU A 71 -22.17 -15.75 24.23
N LEU A 72 -22.09 -16.88 23.53
CA LEU A 72 -22.35 -17.26 22.13
C LEU A 72 -23.70 -16.82 21.53
N HIS A 73 -23.69 -16.22 20.32
CA HIS A 73 -24.65 -16.42 19.22
C HIS A 73 -24.01 -15.92 17.90
N VAL A 74 -23.80 -16.81 16.93
CA VAL A 74 -23.28 -16.45 15.59
C VAL A 74 -24.41 -16.50 14.57
N PRO A 75 -24.97 -15.35 14.15
CA PRO A 75 -25.67 -15.23 12.88
C PRO A 75 -24.67 -14.77 11.81
N TYR A 76 -24.32 -15.70 10.93
CA TYR A 76 -23.46 -15.46 9.77
C TYR A 76 -24.05 -14.40 8.82
N LYS A 77 -23.49 -13.18 8.75
CA LYS A 77 -23.34 -12.39 7.50
C LYS A 77 -22.58 -11.07 7.66
N LYS A 78 -21.81 -10.76 6.61
CA LYS A 78 -20.86 -9.64 6.41
C LYS A 78 -19.69 -9.81 7.38
N GLU A 79 -18.49 -10.11 6.90
CA GLU A 79 -17.65 -9.12 6.24
C GLU A 79 -16.56 -9.84 5.42
N LEU A 80 -16.51 -9.58 4.11
CA LEU A 80 -15.48 -10.15 3.21
C LEU A 80 -14.11 -9.45 3.37
N TRP A 81 -14.10 -8.29 4.03
CA TRP A 81 -12.96 -7.37 4.09
C TRP A 81 -12.59 -6.93 5.51
N ASP A 82 -13.28 -7.42 6.53
CA ASP A 82 -12.82 -7.22 7.90
C ASP A 82 -11.74 -8.24 8.23
N SER A 83 -10.81 -7.85 9.10
CA SER A 83 -9.76 -8.74 9.59
C SER A 83 -10.44 -9.97 10.18
N PRO A 84 -10.33 -11.16 9.56
CA PRO A 84 -10.99 -12.34 10.09
C PRO A 84 -10.28 -12.66 11.39
N PHE A 85 -10.95 -12.38 12.53
CA PHE A 85 -10.54 -12.70 13.89
C PHE A 85 -9.02 -12.76 14.08
N ASN A 86 -8.37 -11.71 14.61
CA ASN A 86 -6.93 -11.75 14.89
C ASN A 86 -6.57 -13.03 15.68
N HIS A 87 -6.05 -14.08 15.02
CA HIS A 87 -5.82 -15.42 15.57
C HIS A 87 -4.63 -15.43 16.55
N GLY A 88 -4.64 -14.53 17.54
CA GLY A 88 -3.46 -14.15 18.33
C GLY A 88 -2.44 -13.30 17.55
N LEU A 89 -2.80 -12.78 16.37
CA LEU A 89 -1.97 -11.85 15.61
C LEU A 89 -2.08 -10.45 16.22
N HIS A 90 -1.00 -10.00 16.84
CA HIS A 90 -0.90 -8.68 17.44
C HIS A 90 0.01 -7.77 16.62
N GLN A 91 -0.28 -6.46 16.64
CA GLN A 91 0.56 -5.47 15.99
C GLN A 91 1.98 -5.51 16.60
N CYS A 92 3.00 -5.70 15.76
CA CYS A 92 4.39 -5.81 16.20
C CYS A 92 5.13 -4.46 16.23
N VAL A 93 4.39 -3.34 16.31
CA VAL A 93 4.92 -1.99 16.16
C VAL A 93 5.26 -1.35 17.50
N GLU A 94 4.66 -1.78 18.61
CA GLU A 94 4.89 -1.14 19.91
C GLU A 94 6.13 -1.71 20.62
N PRO A 95 7.08 -0.88 21.09
CA PRO A 95 8.23 -1.35 21.85
C PRO A 95 7.81 -1.86 23.24
N THR A 96 8.62 -2.72 23.85
CA THR A 96 8.39 -3.11 25.25
C THR A 96 8.76 -1.97 26.21
N ALA A 97 8.25 -2.01 27.45
CA ALA A 97 8.59 -1.03 28.47
C ALA A 97 10.10 -0.99 28.84
N LYS A 98 10.86 -2.03 28.49
CA LYS A 98 12.32 -2.12 28.72
C LYS A 98 13.15 -1.58 27.55
N TYR A 99 12.50 -1.22 26.45
CA TYR A 99 13.17 -0.76 25.25
C TYR A 99 13.99 0.50 25.52
N LYS A 100 15.22 0.52 25.01
CA LYS A 100 16.12 1.67 25.09
C LYS A 100 16.51 2.06 23.69
N ALA A 101 16.17 3.29 23.32
CA ALA A 101 16.59 3.88 22.06
C ALA A 101 18.12 3.86 21.91
N ALA A 102 18.61 3.60 20.71
CA ALA A 102 20.00 3.84 20.39
C ALA A 102 20.17 5.36 20.26
N LYS A 103 20.91 5.96 21.20
CA LYS A 103 21.12 7.42 21.22
C LYS A 103 21.82 7.93 19.95
N GLY A 104 22.52 7.04 19.24
CA GLY A 104 23.39 7.42 18.13
C GLY A 104 24.58 8.22 18.63
N PHE A 105 25.68 8.15 17.89
CA PHE A 105 26.87 8.97 18.10
C PHE A 105 27.47 9.32 16.75
N ASP A 106 28.61 9.98 16.70
CA ASP A 106 29.27 10.44 15.47
C ASP A 106 29.92 9.31 14.67
N ARG A 107 29.20 8.19 14.51
CA ARG A 107 29.49 7.07 13.63
C ARG A 107 28.29 6.82 12.71
N TYR A 108 28.58 6.66 11.43
CA TYR A 108 27.57 6.70 10.39
C TYR A 108 27.56 5.39 9.61
N LEU A 109 26.36 4.86 9.42
CA LEU A 109 26.09 3.72 8.57
C LEU A 109 25.46 4.24 7.28
N THR A 110 26.16 4.10 6.17
CA THR A 110 25.62 4.40 4.84
C THR A 110 25.24 3.08 4.17
N VAL A 111 24.08 3.02 3.54
CA VAL A 111 23.53 1.77 2.99
C VAL A 111 23.14 1.99 1.54
N ARG A 112 23.51 1.04 0.67
CA ARG A 112 22.94 0.92 -0.67
C ARG A 112 21.91 -0.21 -0.68
N SER A 113 20.66 0.13 -0.94
CA SER A 113 19.53 -0.79 -0.95
C SER A 113 19.30 -1.38 -2.33
N ASN A 114 19.36 -2.71 -2.45
CA ASN A 114 19.24 -3.42 -3.73
C ASN A 114 18.07 -4.43 -3.72
N GLY A 115 17.65 -4.85 -4.92
CA GLY A 115 16.54 -5.81 -5.10
C GLY A 115 15.28 -5.18 -5.69
N GLY A 116 14.19 -5.96 -5.70
CA GLY A 116 12.84 -5.45 -5.96
C GLY A 116 12.35 -4.51 -4.85
N LEU A 117 11.33 -3.68 -5.09
CA LEU A 117 10.83 -2.71 -4.09
C LEU A 117 10.50 -3.34 -2.73
N ASN A 118 9.85 -4.50 -2.71
CA ASN A 118 9.55 -5.23 -1.47
C ASN A 118 10.81 -5.79 -0.79
N GLN A 119 11.81 -6.21 -1.57
CA GLN A 119 13.10 -6.65 -1.03
C GLN A 119 13.87 -5.46 -0.44
N MET A 120 13.84 -4.30 -1.11
CA MET A 120 14.42 -3.06 -0.60
C MET A 120 13.77 -2.64 0.72
N ARG A 121 12.43 -2.64 0.82
CA ARG A 121 11.72 -2.35 2.09
C ARG A 121 12.20 -3.26 3.22
N THR A 122 12.33 -4.55 2.93
CA THR A 122 12.76 -5.53 3.93
C THR A 122 14.25 -5.36 4.29
N GLY A 123 15.11 -5.01 3.33
CA GLY A 123 16.52 -4.73 3.55
C GLY A 123 16.75 -3.44 4.34
N ILE A 124 16.01 -2.37 4.03
CA ILE A 124 16.05 -1.11 4.76
C ILE A 124 15.60 -1.32 6.22
N SER A 125 14.51 -2.06 6.43
CA SER A 125 14.04 -2.43 7.78
C SER A 125 15.10 -3.19 8.58
N ASP A 126 15.80 -4.16 7.95
CA ASP A 126 16.91 -4.85 8.60
C ASP A 126 18.05 -3.90 8.94
N MET A 127 18.36 -2.93 8.08
CA MET A 127 19.42 -1.95 8.33
C MET A 127 19.07 -0.94 9.42
N VAL A 128 17.80 -0.61 9.61
CA VAL A 128 17.32 0.15 10.78
C VAL A 128 17.63 -0.62 12.06
N ALA A 129 17.31 -1.92 12.10
CA ALA A 129 17.62 -2.77 13.24
C ALA A 129 19.14 -2.92 13.45
N VAL A 130 19.92 -3.10 12.38
CA VAL A 130 21.38 -3.18 12.47
C VAL A 130 21.99 -1.87 12.96
N ALA A 131 21.50 -0.71 12.51
CA ALA A 131 21.94 0.59 13.02
C ALA A 131 21.70 0.70 14.53
N HIS A 132 20.55 0.24 15.02
CA HIS A 132 20.25 0.17 16.44
C HIS A 132 21.22 -0.77 17.18
N ILE A 133 21.41 -2.00 16.67
CA ILE A 133 22.34 -2.99 17.26
C ILE A 133 23.77 -2.45 17.26
N MET A 134 24.20 -1.68 16.27
CA MET A 134 25.55 -1.11 16.23
C MET A 134 25.68 0.24 16.94
N ASN A 135 24.57 0.76 17.50
CA ASN A 135 24.42 2.12 18.04
C ASN A 135 24.83 3.22 17.05
N ALA A 136 24.64 2.99 15.75
CA ALA A 136 25.08 3.89 14.70
C ALA A 136 24.00 4.91 14.32
N THR A 137 24.43 6.03 13.73
CA THR A 137 23.54 6.93 13.01
C THR A 137 23.32 6.38 11.60
N LEU A 138 22.07 6.16 11.21
CA LEU A 138 21.73 5.73 9.86
C LEU A 138 21.64 6.94 8.93
N VAL A 139 22.38 6.90 7.82
CA VAL A 139 22.15 7.84 6.71
C VAL A 139 21.05 7.26 5.82
N ILE A 140 20.14 8.09 5.31
CA ILE A 140 19.05 7.65 4.43
C ILE A 140 19.59 6.70 3.34
N PRO A 141 19.03 5.48 3.20
CA PRO A 141 19.54 4.49 2.26
C PRO A 141 19.47 4.95 0.81
N GLN A 142 20.53 4.71 0.06
CA GLN A 142 20.58 4.97 -1.37
C GLN A 142 19.96 3.80 -2.13
N LEU A 143 18.95 4.07 -2.95
CA LEU A 143 18.31 3.03 -3.76
C LEU A 143 19.19 2.65 -4.95
N ASP A 144 19.29 1.36 -5.22
CA ASP A 144 20.11 0.84 -6.31
C ASP A 144 19.40 0.98 -7.66
N LYS A 145 19.94 1.88 -8.48
CA LYS A 145 19.41 2.26 -9.81
C LYS A 145 19.81 1.31 -10.95
N ARG A 146 20.60 0.25 -10.66
CA ARG A 146 21.27 -0.54 -11.71
C ARG A 146 20.91 -2.02 -11.74
N SER A 147 20.47 -2.61 -10.63
CA SER A 147 20.39 -4.07 -10.54
C SER A 147 19.10 -4.67 -11.08
N PHE A 148 17.95 -4.00 -10.87
CA PHE A 148 16.64 -4.58 -11.22
C PHE A 148 15.71 -3.61 -11.94
N TRP A 149 15.88 -2.31 -11.75
CA TRP A 149 15.03 -1.27 -12.31
C TRP A 149 15.91 -0.25 -13.04
N LYS A 150 15.53 0.16 -14.26
CA LYS A 150 16.11 1.34 -14.93
C LYS A 150 15.45 2.62 -14.38
N ASP A 151 15.38 2.70 -13.06
CA ASP A 151 14.73 3.81 -12.37
C ASP A 151 15.80 4.72 -11.77
N SER A 152 15.63 6.02 -11.98
CA SER A 152 16.51 7.06 -11.45
C SER A 152 16.05 7.62 -10.11
N SER A 153 14.90 7.17 -9.60
CA SER A 153 14.34 7.65 -8.34
C SER A 153 15.29 7.52 -7.15
N VAL A 154 15.20 8.50 -6.26
CA VAL A 154 15.87 8.52 -4.96
C VAL A 154 14.92 8.05 -3.86
N PHE A 155 15.39 8.00 -2.61
CA PHE A 155 14.59 7.52 -1.48
C PHE A 155 13.28 8.31 -1.33
N SER A 156 13.35 9.64 -1.35
CA SER A 156 12.22 10.55 -1.17
C SER A 156 11.19 10.51 -2.31
N ASP A 157 11.58 10.07 -3.51
CA ASP A 157 10.64 9.89 -4.62
C ASP A 157 9.69 8.71 -4.35
N ILE A 158 10.18 7.67 -3.65
CA ILE A 158 9.44 6.43 -3.39
C ILE A 158 8.81 6.41 -2.00
N PHE A 159 9.54 6.84 -0.98
CA PHE A 159 9.13 6.80 0.41
C PHE A 159 9.06 8.21 0.98
N ASP A 160 8.15 8.42 1.93
CA ASP A 160 8.12 9.67 2.69
C ASP A 160 9.32 9.73 3.66
N GLU A 161 10.36 10.49 3.26
CA GLU A 161 11.60 10.63 4.02
C GLU A 161 11.38 11.28 5.39
N LEU A 162 10.55 12.33 5.45
CA LEU A 162 10.29 13.05 6.69
C LEU A 162 9.55 12.15 7.68
N HIS A 163 8.51 11.46 7.21
CA HIS A 163 7.78 10.48 8.01
C HIS A 163 8.67 9.32 8.47
N PHE A 164 9.58 8.84 7.61
CA PHE A 164 10.53 7.80 7.97
C PHE A 164 11.46 8.21 9.11
N ILE A 165 12.03 9.43 9.05
CA ILE A 165 12.89 9.99 10.10
C ILE A 165 12.09 10.20 11.39
N GLU A 166 10.92 10.83 11.28
CA GLU A 166 10.08 11.19 12.43
C GLU A 166 9.53 9.95 13.16
N SER A 167 9.10 8.93 12.40
CA SER A 167 8.60 7.67 12.94
C SER A 167 9.63 6.88 13.73
N LEU A 168 10.92 7.03 13.39
CA LEU A 168 12.03 6.27 13.99
C LEU A 168 12.91 7.11 14.91
N LYS A 169 12.58 8.39 15.15
CA LYS A 169 13.36 9.30 16.00
C LYS A 169 13.57 8.77 17.43
N GLY A 170 12.62 7.98 17.93
CA GLY A 170 12.66 7.34 19.25
C GLY A 170 13.43 6.02 19.28
N ASP A 171 13.98 5.58 18.15
CA ASP A 171 14.61 4.27 17.99
C ASP A 171 16.09 4.36 17.65
N ILE A 172 16.40 5.15 16.63
CA ILE A 172 17.74 5.38 16.09
C ILE A 172 17.84 6.83 15.60
N ARG A 173 19.06 7.37 15.56
CA ARG A 173 19.31 8.64 14.87
C ARG A 173 19.39 8.40 13.37
N ILE A 174 18.57 9.12 12.60
CA ILE A 174 18.58 9.08 11.12
C ILE A 174 18.90 10.48 10.62
N VAL A 175 19.77 10.57 9.59
CA VAL A 175 20.12 11.82 8.92
C VAL A 175 19.93 11.66 7.41
N SER A 176 19.45 12.71 6.74
CA SER A 176 19.22 12.71 5.29
C SER A 176 20.51 12.45 4.50
N GLU A 177 21.59 13.14 4.89
CA GLU A 177 22.88 13.05 4.19
C GLU A 177 24.03 12.85 5.18
N LEU A 178 25.12 12.29 4.67
CA LEU A 178 26.36 12.18 5.43
C LEU A 178 26.93 13.59 5.64
N PRO A 179 27.40 13.96 6.84
CA PRO A 179 28.05 15.24 7.07
C PRO A 179 29.22 15.47 6.09
N LYS A 180 29.29 16.66 5.48
CA LYS A 180 30.25 17.00 4.41
C LYS A 180 31.70 16.74 4.79
N ASN A 181 32.06 16.94 6.05
CA ASN A 181 33.40 16.67 6.59
C ASN A 181 33.78 15.18 6.58
N LEU A 182 32.80 14.27 6.44
CA LEU A 182 33.01 12.83 6.44
C LEU A 182 32.96 12.20 5.04
N GLU A 183 32.62 12.96 4.00
CA GLU A 183 32.51 12.43 2.63
C GLU A 183 33.86 11.94 2.08
N GLY A 184 34.96 12.62 2.41
CA GLY A 184 36.31 12.28 1.95
C GLY A 184 37.07 11.29 2.84
N ILE A 185 36.50 10.87 3.98
CA ILE A 185 37.19 10.02 4.96
C ILE A 185 37.14 8.55 4.51
N PRO A 186 38.18 7.74 4.80
CA PRO A 186 38.15 6.30 4.57
C PRO A 186 36.92 5.63 5.18
N ARG A 187 36.26 4.78 4.40
CA ARG A 187 35.05 4.06 4.81
C ARG A 187 35.32 2.57 4.82
N ALA A 188 34.88 1.87 5.87
CA ALA A 188 34.87 0.41 5.84
C ALA A 188 33.75 -0.05 4.92
N ARG A 189 34.10 -0.52 3.72
CA ARG A 189 33.12 -1.17 2.82
C ARG A 189 32.83 -2.57 3.33
N LYS A 190 31.56 -2.86 3.64
CA LYS A 190 31.13 -4.17 4.14
C LYS A 190 30.00 -4.75 3.32
N HIS A 191 30.17 -6.04 3.05
CA HIS A 191 29.10 -6.96 2.69
C HIS A 191 28.87 -7.82 3.92
N PHE A 192 27.76 -7.61 4.62
CA PHE A 192 27.48 -8.40 5.81
C PHE A 192 27.21 -9.86 5.43
N THR A 193 27.44 -10.76 6.37
CA THR A 193 27.08 -12.16 6.19
C THR A 193 25.56 -12.28 6.27
N SER A 194 24.95 -12.95 5.29
CA SER A 194 23.50 -13.13 5.27
C SER A 194 23.06 -14.06 6.40
N TRP A 195 21.88 -13.79 6.96
CA TRP A 195 21.31 -14.48 8.11
C TRP A 195 22.15 -14.38 9.39
N SER A 196 22.98 -13.34 9.50
CA SER A 196 23.74 -13.07 10.72
C SER A 196 22.84 -12.72 11.90
N GLY A 197 23.12 -13.30 13.06
CA GLY A 197 22.41 -13.04 14.30
C GLY A 197 22.83 -11.75 15.01
N PHE A 198 22.21 -11.48 16.16
CA PHE A 198 22.49 -10.28 16.97
C PHE A 198 23.97 -10.15 17.35
N GLY A 199 24.60 -11.25 17.81
CA GLY A 199 26.00 -11.25 18.27
C GLY A 199 26.99 -10.82 17.20
N TYR A 200 26.77 -11.23 15.94
CA TYR A 200 27.58 -10.79 14.81
C TYR A 200 27.64 -9.26 14.75
N TYR A 201 26.49 -8.58 14.70
CA TYR A 201 26.47 -7.12 14.58
C TYR A 201 27.01 -6.39 15.82
N VAL A 202 26.93 -7.01 17.01
CA VAL A 202 27.63 -6.53 18.20
C VAL A 202 29.14 -6.57 17.99
N ASP A 203 29.69 -7.68 17.47
CA ASP A 203 31.11 -7.80 17.17
C ASP A 203 31.56 -6.81 16.09
N MET A 204 30.71 -6.51 15.09
CA MET A 204 30.99 -5.51 14.06
C MET A 204 31.16 -4.09 14.63
N ARG A 205 30.69 -3.79 15.85
CA ARG A 205 30.96 -2.51 16.50
C ARG A 205 32.45 -2.23 16.66
N ARG A 206 33.31 -3.26 16.66
CA ARG A 206 34.77 -3.08 16.68
C ARG A 206 35.27 -2.23 15.53
N LEU A 207 34.59 -2.21 14.39
CA LEU A 207 34.95 -1.38 13.23
C LEU A 207 34.92 0.12 13.56
N TRP A 208 34.18 0.53 14.60
CA TRP A 208 34.14 1.92 15.04
C TRP A 208 35.44 2.41 15.67
N SER A 209 36.38 1.52 16.05
CA SER A 209 37.71 1.97 16.52
C SER A 209 38.55 2.54 15.38
N GLU A 210 38.37 2.05 14.16
CA GLU A 210 39.18 2.41 13.00
C GLU A 210 38.45 3.33 12.03
N TYR A 211 37.12 3.19 11.91
CA TYR A 211 36.33 3.89 10.91
C TYR A 211 35.22 4.74 11.53
N GLN A 212 35.02 5.94 11.01
CA GLN A 212 33.88 6.78 11.37
C GLN A 212 32.65 6.47 10.52
N VAL A 213 32.87 5.98 9.30
CA VAL A 213 31.82 5.65 8.34
C VAL A 213 31.97 4.20 7.91
N ILE A 214 30.90 3.41 8.09
CA ILE A 214 30.78 2.07 7.50
C ILE A 214 29.84 2.18 6.31
N HIS A 215 30.28 1.70 5.17
CA HIS A 215 29.48 1.64 3.95
C HIS A 215 29.02 0.21 3.69
N VAL A 216 27.73 -0.03 3.88
CA VAL A 216 27.05 -1.28 3.56
C VAL A 216 26.73 -1.26 2.07
N ALA A 217 27.49 -2.05 1.32
CA ALA A 217 27.43 -2.01 -0.13
C ALA A 217 26.14 -2.61 -0.72
N LYS A 218 25.44 -3.46 0.05
CA LYS A 218 24.18 -4.10 -0.32
C LYS A 218 23.33 -4.37 0.93
N SER A 219 22.04 -4.06 0.89
CA SER A 219 21.08 -4.32 1.98
C SER A 219 20.45 -5.71 1.90
N ASP A 220 20.78 -6.53 0.90
CA ASP A 220 20.25 -7.88 0.70
C ASP A 220 20.75 -8.89 1.75
N SER A 221 21.81 -8.54 2.49
CA SER A 221 22.34 -9.33 3.59
C SER A 221 21.35 -9.31 4.76
N ARG A 222 20.58 -10.39 4.90
CA ARG A 222 19.46 -10.48 5.84
C ARG A 222 19.94 -10.56 7.28
N LEU A 223 19.26 -9.86 8.18
CA LEU A 223 19.36 -10.10 9.61
C LEU A 223 18.64 -11.42 9.94
N ALA A 224 19.20 -12.24 10.82
CA ALA A 224 18.59 -13.51 11.25
C ALA A 224 17.15 -13.29 11.72
N ASN A 225 16.24 -14.23 11.42
CA ASN A 225 14.88 -14.16 11.94
C ASN A 225 14.75 -14.78 13.34
N ASN A 226 15.59 -15.77 13.64
CA ASN A 226 15.57 -16.48 14.91
C ASN A 226 16.50 -15.80 15.92
N ASP A 227 16.23 -16.02 17.21
CA ASP A 227 17.09 -15.62 18.33
C ASP A 227 17.42 -14.12 18.40
N LEU A 228 16.61 -13.28 17.75
CA LEU A 228 16.66 -11.83 17.92
C LEU A 228 15.89 -11.43 19.18
N PRO A 229 16.41 -10.46 19.96
CA PRO A 229 15.63 -9.86 21.05
C PRO A 229 14.29 -9.32 20.53
N LEU A 230 13.24 -9.46 21.33
CA LEU A 230 11.86 -9.10 20.95
C LEU A 230 11.76 -7.65 20.44
N ASP A 231 12.43 -6.70 21.09
CA ASP A 231 12.40 -5.29 20.69
C ASP A 231 13.09 -5.04 19.34
N ILE A 232 14.10 -5.83 18.97
CA ILE A 232 14.74 -5.74 17.65
C ILE A 232 13.77 -6.22 16.56
N GLN A 233 13.03 -7.30 16.83
CA GLN A 233 12.00 -7.77 15.91
C GLN A 233 10.87 -6.75 15.75
N ARG A 234 10.43 -6.13 16.86
CA ARG A 234 9.42 -5.06 16.84
C ARG A 234 9.91 -3.81 16.12
N LEU A 235 11.19 -3.44 16.27
CA LEU A 235 11.80 -2.35 15.52
C LEU A 235 11.80 -2.62 14.01
N ARG A 236 12.13 -3.84 13.56
CA ARG A 236 12.02 -4.22 12.14
C ARG A 236 10.58 -4.06 11.64
N CYS A 237 9.62 -4.54 12.42
CA CYS A 237 8.20 -4.43 12.08
C CYS A 237 7.74 -2.97 11.98
N ARG A 238 8.08 -2.13 12.96
CA ARG A 238 7.80 -0.70 12.94
C ARG A 238 8.44 -0.01 11.74
N ALA A 239 9.72 -0.29 11.45
CA ALA A 239 10.38 0.26 10.27
C ALA A 239 9.69 -0.17 8.96
N MET A 240 9.31 -1.44 8.84
CA MET A 240 8.74 -2.02 7.62
C MET A 240 7.32 -1.55 7.32
N TYR A 241 6.46 -1.53 8.34
CA TYR A 241 5.02 -1.33 8.18
C TYR A 241 4.56 0.07 8.56
N HIS A 242 5.26 0.75 9.47
CA HIS A 242 4.89 2.09 9.93
C HIS A 242 5.77 3.18 9.33
N ALA A 243 7.10 3.03 9.34
CA ALA A 243 8.00 4.10 8.91
C ALA A 243 8.19 4.17 7.38
N LEU A 244 8.25 3.03 6.69
CA LEU A 244 8.39 2.97 5.23
C LEU A 244 7.04 3.12 4.52
N GLN A 245 6.43 4.30 4.67
CA GLN A 245 5.27 4.71 3.89
C GLN A 245 5.70 5.25 2.53
N PHE A 246 4.82 5.13 1.54
CA PHE A 246 5.12 5.67 0.21
C PHE A 246 5.06 7.19 0.23
N SER A 247 5.74 7.82 -0.72
CA SER A 247 5.69 9.28 -0.86
C SER A 247 4.23 9.73 -1.13
N PRO A 248 3.84 10.94 -0.70
CA PRO A 248 2.47 11.44 -0.89
C PRO A 248 1.97 11.35 -2.34
N PRO A 249 2.78 11.62 -3.39
CA PRO A 249 2.34 11.45 -4.78
C PRO A 249 1.93 10.01 -5.11
N ILE A 250 2.68 9.01 -4.62
CA ILE A 250 2.38 7.59 -4.85
C ILE A 250 1.15 7.16 -4.05
N GLU A 251 1.02 7.60 -2.80
CA GLU A 251 -0.16 7.30 -1.99
C GLU A 251 -1.44 7.89 -2.58
N ASN A 252 -1.39 9.16 -3.00
CA ASN A 252 -2.52 9.84 -3.60
C ASN A 252 -2.93 9.18 -4.91
N LEU A 253 -1.96 8.80 -5.75
CA LEU A 253 -2.23 8.01 -6.94
C LEU A 253 -2.93 6.69 -6.55
N GLY A 254 -2.41 5.95 -5.57
CA GLY A 254 -3.02 4.71 -5.08
C GLY A 254 -4.47 4.88 -4.62
N LYS A 255 -4.77 5.93 -3.86
CA LYS A 255 -6.14 6.28 -3.42
C LYS A 255 -7.07 6.54 -4.61
N VAL A 256 -6.59 7.27 -5.62
CA VAL A 256 -7.35 7.51 -6.86
C VAL A 256 -7.66 6.19 -7.56
N TRP A 257 -6.68 5.29 -7.73
CA TRP A 257 -6.90 3.99 -8.37
C TRP A 257 -7.90 3.11 -7.60
N LEU A 258 -7.89 3.14 -6.27
CA LEU A 258 -8.86 2.42 -5.45
C LEU A 258 -10.29 2.96 -5.62
N LEU A 259 -10.45 4.28 -5.76
CA LEU A 259 -11.74 4.87 -6.09
C LEU A 259 -12.21 4.46 -7.48
N PHE A 260 -11.31 4.48 -8.48
CA PHE A 260 -11.63 4.04 -9.83
C PHE A 260 -12.04 2.56 -9.89
N SER A 261 -11.32 1.67 -9.20
CA SER A 261 -11.67 0.25 -9.16
C SER A 261 -13.01 0.01 -8.43
N GLY A 262 -13.31 0.81 -7.40
CA GLY A 262 -14.61 0.84 -6.74
C GLY A 262 -15.73 1.25 -7.70
N VAL A 263 -15.54 2.32 -8.47
CA VAL A 263 -16.52 2.80 -9.47
C VAL A 263 -16.73 1.76 -10.58
N ILE A 264 -15.66 1.14 -11.10
CA ILE A 264 -15.75 0.07 -12.09
C ILE A 264 -16.52 -1.14 -11.52
N SER A 265 -16.26 -1.51 -10.27
CA SER A 265 -16.97 -2.60 -9.60
C SER A 265 -18.47 -2.30 -9.45
N ILE A 266 -18.83 -1.07 -9.07
CA ILE A 266 -20.22 -0.62 -8.97
C ILE A 266 -20.89 -0.62 -10.34
N LEU A 267 -20.23 -0.11 -11.38
CA LEU A 267 -20.75 -0.11 -12.76
C LEU A 267 -20.99 -1.54 -13.26
N ASN A 268 -20.08 -2.47 -12.99
CA ASN A 268 -20.26 -3.88 -13.34
C ASN A 268 -21.45 -4.53 -12.60
N VAL A 269 -21.66 -4.19 -11.32
CA VAL A 269 -22.84 -4.66 -10.56
C VAL A 269 -24.13 -4.09 -11.13
N LEU A 270 -24.16 -2.79 -11.45
CA LEU A 270 -25.32 -2.13 -12.04
C LEU A 270 -25.64 -2.67 -13.43
N GLN A 271 -24.63 -2.97 -14.25
CA GLN A 271 -24.82 -3.56 -15.57
C GLN A 271 -25.38 -4.98 -15.48
N ASN A 272 -24.91 -5.80 -14.54
CA ASN A 272 -25.48 -7.11 -14.27
C ASN A 272 -26.92 -7.04 -13.75
N TYR A 273 -27.22 -6.08 -12.86
CA TYR A 273 -28.56 -5.86 -12.35
C TYR A 273 -29.53 -5.40 -13.45
N TYR A 274 -29.07 -4.54 -14.35
CA TYR A 274 -29.84 -4.09 -15.52
C TYR A 274 -30.16 -5.25 -16.47
N VAL A 275 -29.18 -6.12 -16.76
CA VAL A 275 -29.39 -7.33 -17.58
C VAL A 275 -30.39 -8.27 -16.91
N TYR A 276 -30.29 -8.45 -15.59
CA TYR A 276 -31.23 -9.27 -14.82
C TYR A 276 -32.67 -8.73 -14.87
N ILE A 277 -32.86 -7.43 -14.65
CA ILE A 277 -34.16 -6.76 -14.73
C ILE A 277 -34.73 -6.87 -16.15
N MET A 278 -33.91 -6.67 -17.18
CA MET A 278 -34.35 -6.80 -18.58
C MET A 278 -34.81 -8.22 -18.91
N ASN A 279 -34.10 -9.25 -18.45
CA ASN A 279 -34.53 -10.64 -18.63
C ASN A 279 -35.85 -10.93 -17.90
N LEU A 280 -36.02 -10.41 -16.69
CA LEU A 280 -37.27 -10.54 -15.92
C LEU A 280 -38.47 -9.86 -16.58
N VAL A 281 -38.25 -8.70 -17.20
CA VAL A 281 -39.29 -7.99 -17.97
C VAL A 281 -39.62 -8.76 -19.24
N ILE A 282 -38.62 -9.30 -19.95
CA ILE A 282 -38.82 -10.14 -21.14
C ILE A 282 -39.61 -11.40 -20.78
N ASP A 283 -39.25 -12.12 -19.72
CA ASP A 283 -39.94 -13.34 -19.29
C ASP A 283 -41.38 -13.08 -18.88
N LYS A 284 -41.64 -11.94 -18.21
CA LYS A 284 -43.00 -11.54 -17.84
C LYS A 284 -43.84 -11.12 -19.05
N MET A 285 -43.22 -10.53 -20.07
CA MET A 285 -43.88 -10.19 -21.34
C MET A 285 -44.12 -11.41 -22.24
N MET A 286 -43.44 -12.53 -22.04
CA MET A 286 -43.68 -13.79 -22.79
C MET A 286 -44.74 -14.69 -22.14
N MET A 287 -45.23 -14.33 -20.95
CA MET A 287 -46.24 -15.09 -20.18
C MET A 287 -47.65 -14.48 -20.24
N GLU A 288 -47.83 -13.39 -20.99
CA GLU A 288 -49.12 -12.76 -21.35
C GLU A 288 -49.39 -12.91 -22.85
#